data_AF-A0A327LNQ0-F1
#
_entry.id   AF-A0A327LNQ0-F1
#
_cell.length_a   1.000
_cell.length_b   1.000
_cell.length_c   1.000
_cell.angle_alpha   90.00
_cell.angle_beta   90.00
_cell.angle_gamma   90.00
#
_symmetry.space_group_name_H-M   'P 1'
#
loop_
_entity.id
_entity.type
_entity.pdbx_description
1 polymer ?
#
loop_
_entity_poly.entity_id
_entity_poly.type
_entity_poly.pdbx_seq_one_letter_code
_entity_poly.pdbx_strand_id
1 'polypeptide(L)'
;MRSYEAARSLYRFLSFCAWCAIVGGGILAIAGLAQVSEMRSFGSRSSDLIIIMSTVPGLGIAFLGFIGLAIVQNGRATVDTAEYTQQMLQIARDQLEVSRQALRGPNAPAQSFAAAAKSDVPSDPPASRHPSKQQHAARTSEPKLKPSGQKTIHYRTKEIQVENGKYLYNGIAFDTRDKAERYIDAFAETDLPKPETS
;
A
#
# COMPACT_ATOMS: atom_id res chain seq x y z
N MET A 1 3.04 -11.05 23.39
CA MET A 1 3.81 -9.88 22.93
C MET A 1 5.33 -10.07 23.04
N ARG A 2 5.87 -10.73 24.08
CA ARG A 2 7.32 -10.97 24.27
C ARG A 2 8.07 -11.65 23.11
N SER A 3 7.39 -12.45 22.29
CA SER A 3 7.99 -13.14 21.12
C SER A 3 8.20 -12.22 19.90
N TYR A 4 7.45 -11.12 19.79
CA TYR A 4 7.54 -10.20 18.64
C TYR A 4 8.75 -9.28 18.73
N GLU A 5 9.10 -8.84 19.94
CA GLU A 5 10.34 -8.09 20.18
C GLU A 5 11.58 -8.91 19.83
N ALA A 6 11.55 -10.23 20.12
CA ALA A 6 12.63 -11.14 19.75
C ALA A 6 12.78 -11.25 18.23
N ALA A 7 11.67 -11.36 17.48
CA ALA A 7 11.71 -11.40 16.01
C ALA A 7 12.26 -10.10 15.42
N ARG A 8 11.82 -8.94 15.90
CA ARG A 8 12.32 -7.63 15.43
C ARG A 8 13.80 -7.43 15.75
N SER A 9 14.25 -7.89 16.92
CA SER A 9 15.67 -7.91 17.31
C SER A 9 16.51 -8.84 16.42
N LEU A 10 16.01 -10.05 16.15
CA LEU A 10 16.65 -11.02 15.26
C LEU A 10 16.86 -10.47 13.86
N TYR A 11 15.84 -9.84 13.26
CA TYR A 11 15.98 -9.24 11.92
C TYR A 11 16.95 -8.06 11.88
N ARG A 12 17.08 -7.30 12.98
CA ARG A 12 18.11 -6.24 13.08
C ARG A 12 19.51 -6.83 13.13
N PHE A 13 19.70 -7.89 13.92
CA PHE A 13 20.98 -8.60 14.00
C PHE A 13 21.36 -9.25 12.66
N LEU A 14 20.42 -9.95 12.01
CA LEU A 14 20.65 -10.53 10.68
C LEU A 14 20.98 -9.46 9.64
N SER A 15 20.31 -8.30 9.68
CA SER A 15 20.62 -7.17 8.79
C SER A 15 22.05 -6.68 9.00
N PHE A 16 22.51 -6.61 10.25
CA PHE A 16 23.88 -6.22 10.58
C PHE A 16 24.88 -7.27 10.04
N CYS A 17 24.64 -8.56 10.26
CA CYS A 17 25.48 -9.63 9.73
C CYS A 17 25.55 -9.61 8.19
N ALA A 18 24.44 -9.35 7.51
CA ALA A 18 24.39 -9.25 6.06
C ALA A 18 25.22 -8.06 5.54
N TRP A 19 25.15 -6.90 6.21
CA TRP A 19 26.02 -5.76 5.90
C TRP A 19 27.50 -6.08 6.14
N CYS A 20 27.84 -6.78 7.22
CA CYS A 20 29.21 -7.25 7.45
C CYS A 20 29.69 -8.19 6.35
N ALA A 21 28.84 -9.09 5.85
CA ALA A 21 29.17 -9.97 4.74
C ALA A 21 29.40 -9.19 3.43
N ILE A 22 28.56 -8.19 3.14
CA ILE A 22 28.72 -7.33 1.95
C ILE A 22 30.02 -6.55 2.01
N VAL A 23 30.28 -5.86 3.13
CA VAL A 23 31.49 -5.06 3.30
C VAL A 23 32.74 -5.94 3.33
N GLY A 24 32.69 -7.05 4.06
CA GLY A 24 33.79 -8.02 4.14
C GLY A 24 34.10 -8.65 2.79
N GLY A 25 33.08 -9.07 2.03
CA GLY A 25 33.21 -9.59 0.67
C GLY A 25 33.78 -8.54 -0.29
N GLY A 26 33.33 -7.30 -0.19
CA GLY A 26 33.87 -6.17 -0.96
C GLY A 26 35.34 -5.90 -0.68
N ILE A 27 35.75 -5.89 0.60
CA ILE A 27 37.16 -5.75 1.00
C ILE A 27 37.99 -6.91 0.44
N LEU A 28 37.50 -8.15 0.55
CA LEU A 28 38.17 -9.33 -0.01
C LEU A 28 38.34 -9.24 -1.53
N ALA A 29 37.31 -8.76 -2.26
CA ALA A 29 37.39 -8.57 -3.70
C ALA A 29 38.45 -7.52 -4.09
N ILE A 30 38.51 -6.40 -3.36
CA ILE A 30 39.52 -5.35 -3.58
C ILE A 30 40.92 -5.85 -3.24
N ALA A 31 41.09 -6.60 -2.13
CA ALA A 31 42.37 -7.20 -1.75
C ALA A 31 42.85 -8.21 -2.79
N GLY A 32 41.94 -9.00 -3.39
CA GLY A 32 42.24 -9.87 -4.52
C GLY A 32 42.76 -9.10 -5.73
N LEU A 33 42.11 -7.99 -6.09
CA LEU A 33 42.56 -7.12 -7.18
C LEU A 33 43.95 -6.52 -6.93
N ALA A 34 44.22 -6.09 -5.70
CA ALA A 34 45.52 -5.51 -5.32
C ALA A 34 46.66 -6.51 -5.55
N GLN A 35 46.49 -7.78 -5.16
CA GLN A 35 47.50 -8.83 -5.38
C GLN A 35 47.73 -9.12 -6.87
N VAL A 36 46.68 -9.09 -7.69
CA VAL A 36 46.83 -9.30 -9.14
C VAL A 36 47.54 -8.12 -9.81
N SER A 37 47.38 -6.90 -9.29
CA SER A 37 48.07 -5.72 -9.82
C SER A 37 49.59 -5.81 -9.67
N GLU A 38 50.08 -6.39 -8.57
CA GLU A 38 51.51 -6.64 -8.34
C GLU A 38 52.04 -7.74 -9.27
N MET A 39 51.28 -8.82 -9.47
CA MET A 39 51.61 -9.91 -10.39
C MET A 39 51.63 -9.49 -11.87
N ARG A 40 50.83 -8.49 -12.25
CA ARG A 40 50.79 -7.96 -13.63
C ARG A 40 52.11 -7.30 -14.05
N SER A 41 52.89 -6.80 -13.09
CA SER A 41 54.21 -6.19 -13.36
C SER A 41 55.26 -7.19 -13.87
N PHE A 42 55.05 -8.49 -13.67
CA PHE A 42 55.99 -9.56 -14.05
C PHE A 42 55.75 -10.19 -15.44
N GLY A 43 54.94 -9.56 -16.31
CA GLY A 43 54.87 -9.92 -17.73
C GLY A 43 53.95 -11.09 -18.11
N SER A 44 53.04 -11.50 -17.23
CA SER A 44 52.05 -12.55 -17.53
C SER A 44 50.97 -12.06 -18.51
N ARG A 45 50.96 -12.63 -19.73
CA ARG A 45 50.02 -12.31 -20.83
C ARG A 45 48.59 -12.87 -20.63
N SER A 46 48.33 -13.53 -19.50
CA SER A 46 47.04 -14.18 -19.18
C SER A 46 46.28 -13.48 -18.05
N SER A 47 46.38 -12.14 -17.97
CA SER A 47 45.97 -11.38 -16.78
C SER A 47 44.48 -11.39 -16.46
N ASP A 48 43.61 -11.54 -17.46
CA ASP A 48 42.17 -11.29 -17.25
C ASP A 48 41.49 -12.45 -16.52
N LEU A 49 41.92 -13.68 -16.78
CA LEU A 49 41.40 -14.87 -16.10
C LEU A 49 41.84 -14.89 -14.62
N ILE A 50 43.05 -14.42 -14.33
CA ILE A 50 43.59 -14.31 -12.96
C ILE A 50 42.82 -13.25 -12.16
N ILE A 51 42.51 -12.10 -12.77
CA ILE A 51 41.67 -11.06 -12.15
C ILE A 51 40.31 -11.62 -11.74
N ILE A 52 39.65 -12.33 -12.66
CA ILE A 52 38.33 -12.93 -12.39
C ILE A 52 38.44 -13.95 -11.25
N MET A 53 39.39 -14.87 -11.30
CA MET A 53 39.52 -15.91 -10.27
C MET A 53 39.86 -15.37 -8.88
N SER A 54 40.63 -14.28 -8.80
CA SER A 54 40.98 -13.64 -7.52
C SER A 54 39.80 -12.87 -6.88
N THR A 55 38.86 -12.38 -7.69
CA THR A 55 37.76 -11.54 -7.22
C THR A 55 36.48 -12.32 -6.91
N VAL A 56 36.27 -13.46 -7.56
CA VAL A 56 35.09 -14.32 -7.41
C VAL A 56 34.76 -14.66 -5.95
N PRO A 57 35.70 -15.04 -5.08
CA PRO A 57 35.37 -15.37 -3.69
C PRO A 57 34.80 -14.16 -2.92
N GLY A 58 35.39 -12.98 -3.09
CA GLY A 58 34.92 -11.75 -2.43
C GLY A 58 33.57 -11.29 -2.96
N LEU A 59 33.40 -11.31 -4.28
CA LEU A 59 32.13 -11.00 -4.95
C LEU A 59 31.02 -12.00 -4.58
N GLY A 60 31.36 -13.28 -4.47
CA GLY A 60 30.42 -14.33 -4.05
C GLY A 60 29.89 -14.11 -2.64
N ILE A 61 30.77 -13.79 -1.68
CA ILE A 61 30.38 -13.46 -0.30
C ILE A 61 29.51 -12.20 -0.29
N ALA A 62 29.89 -11.16 -1.04
CA ALA A 62 29.12 -9.92 -1.10
C ALA A 62 27.72 -10.15 -1.69
N PHE A 63 27.61 -10.94 -2.76
CA PHE A 63 26.34 -11.29 -3.38
C PHE A 63 25.44 -12.11 -2.45
N LEU A 64 25.99 -13.07 -1.72
CA LEU A 64 25.26 -13.81 -0.68
C LEU A 64 24.75 -12.87 0.42
N GLY A 65 25.54 -11.88 0.82
CA GLY A 65 25.13 -10.84 1.76
C GLY A 65 23.94 -10.01 1.23
N PHE A 66 23.93 -9.66 -0.06
CA PHE A 66 22.80 -8.99 -0.69
C PHE A 66 21.52 -9.83 -0.70
N ILE A 67 21.62 -11.12 -1.04
CA ILE A 67 20.48 -12.04 -0.94
C ILE A 67 19.96 -12.11 0.51
N GLY A 68 20.88 -12.16 1.49
CA GLY A 68 20.55 -12.10 2.91
C GLY A 68 19.77 -10.83 3.28
N LEU A 69 20.18 -9.65 2.79
CA LEU A 69 19.44 -8.41 3.00
C LEU A 69 18.02 -8.47 2.41
N ALA A 70 17.86 -9.02 1.20
CA ALA A 70 16.54 -9.15 0.58
C ALA A 70 15.61 -10.04 1.42
N ILE A 71 16.10 -11.17 1.94
CA ILE A 71 15.35 -12.06 2.83
C ILE A 71 14.95 -11.34 4.12
N VAL A 72 15.86 -10.57 4.73
CA VAL A 72 15.59 -9.80 5.95
C VAL A 72 14.53 -8.72 5.73
N GLN A 73 14.59 -8.01 4.61
CA GLN A 73 13.59 -6.99 4.27
C GLN A 73 12.21 -7.61 4.07
N ASN A 74 12.13 -8.73 3.35
CA ASN A 74 10.89 -9.48 3.16
C ASN A 74 10.34 -10.02 4.48
N GLY A 75 11.22 -10.53 5.36
CA GLY A 75 10.85 -10.97 6.70
C GLY A 75 10.25 -9.85 7.56
N ARG A 76 10.84 -8.64 7.55
CA ARG A 76 10.28 -7.49 8.28
C ARG A 76 8.92 -7.07 7.75
N ALA A 77 8.76 -7.00 6.43
CA ALA A 77 7.48 -6.70 5.80
C ALA A 77 6.41 -7.74 6.14
N THR A 78 6.79 -9.02 6.23
CA THR A 78 5.89 -10.11 6.61
C THR A 78 5.43 -10.00 8.06
N VAL A 79 6.34 -9.65 8.99
CA VAL A 79 5.99 -9.42 10.40
C VAL A 79 5.02 -8.25 10.53
N ASP A 80 5.30 -7.12 9.86
CA ASP A 80 4.41 -5.95 9.89
C ASP A 80 3.02 -6.30 9.30
N THR A 81 2.97 -7.09 8.22
CA THR A 81 1.71 -7.57 7.62
C THR A 81 0.91 -8.48 8.57
N ALA A 82 1.59 -9.33 9.33
CA ALA A 82 0.95 -10.17 10.33
C ALA A 82 0.33 -9.35 11.47
N GLU A 83 0.99 -8.27 11.90
CA GLU A 83 0.46 -7.35 12.92
C GLU A 83 -0.82 -6.66 12.44
N TYR A 84 -0.81 -6.12 11.21
CA TYR A 84 -2.02 -5.51 10.63
C TYR A 84 -3.16 -6.51 10.47
N THR A 85 -2.86 -7.74 10.09
CA THR A 85 -3.88 -8.80 9.96
C THR A 85 -4.48 -9.15 11.32
N GLN A 86 -3.68 -9.23 12.38
CA GLN A 86 -4.17 -9.49 13.74
C GLN A 86 -5.06 -8.36 14.26
N GLN A 87 -4.66 -7.11 14.05
CA GLN A 87 -5.46 -5.94 14.43
C GLN A 87 -6.77 -5.89 13.64
N MET A 88 -6.74 -6.17 12.34
CA MET A 88 -7.93 -6.23 11.50
C MET A 88 -8.92 -7.31 11.98
N LEU A 89 -8.43 -8.47 12.38
CA LEU A 89 -9.28 -9.54 12.91
C LEU A 89 -9.93 -9.16 14.24
N GLN A 90 -9.23 -8.40 15.08
CA GLN A 90 -9.79 -7.85 16.33
C GLN A 90 -10.88 -6.82 16.03
N ILE A 91 -10.61 -5.87 15.12
CA ILE A 91 -11.61 -4.87 14.71
C ILE A 91 -12.87 -5.55 14.13
N ALA A 92 -12.70 -6.60 13.32
CA ALA A 92 -13.83 -7.35 12.78
C ALA A 92 -14.65 -8.06 13.88
N ARG A 93 -13.98 -8.57 14.94
CA ARG A 93 -14.66 -9.16 16.10
C ARG A 93 -15.41 -8.10 16.90
N ASP A 94 -14.80 -6.95 17.14
CA ASP A 94 -15.43 -5.83 17.84
C ASP A 94 -16.66 -5.33 17.06
N GLN A 95 -16.57 -5.22 15.73
CA GLN A 95 -17.71 -4.87 14.88
C GLN A 95 -18.84 -5.89 14.94
N LEU A 96 -18.53 -7.18 15.00
CA LEU A 96 -19.53 -8.24 15.19
C LEU A 96 -20.20 -8.16 16.56
N GLU A 97 -19.43 -7.83 17.60
CA GLU A 97 -19.96 -7.66 18.94
C GLU A 97 -20.87 -6.43 19.04
N VAL A 98 -20.45 -5.29 18.49
CA VAL A 98 -21.27 -4.07 18.38
C VAL A 98 -22.56 -4.36 17.59
N SER A 99 -22.47 -5.08 16.47
CA SER A 99 -23.64 -5.49 15.68
C SER A 99 -24.58 -6.41 16.47
N ARG A 100 -24.05 -7.36 17.26
CA ARG A 100 -24.84 -8.22 18.15
C ARG A 100 -25.52 -7.43 19.27
N GLN A 101 -24.82 -6.47 19.88
CA GLN A 101 -25.38 -5.63 20.92
C GLN A 101 -26.47 -4.71 20.38
N ALA A 102 -26.28 -4.15 19.18
CA ALA A 102 -27.31 -3.39 18.47
C ALA A 102 -28.56 -4.24 18.18
N LEU A 103 -28.39 -5.51 17.80
CA LEU A 103 -29.51 -6.45 17.58
C LEU A 103 -30.18 -6.93 18.88
N ARG A 104 -29.45 -6.98 20.00
CA ARG A 104 -29.96 -7.43 21.31
C ARG A 104 -30.46 -6.29 22.21
N GLY A 105 -30.44 -5.05 21.72
CA GLY A 105 -30.96 -3.91 22.46
C GLY A 105 -32.43 -4.12 22.87
N PRO A 106 -32.85 -3.66 24.06
CA PRO A 106 -34.15 -3.98 24.68
C PRO A 106 -35.40 -3.53 23.91
N ASN A 107 -35.23 -2.82 22.79
CA ASN A 107 -36.31 -2.32 21.94
C ASN A 107 -36.19 -2.74 20.47
N ALA A 108 -35.43 -3.78 20.12
CA ALA A 108 -35.44 -4.32 18.76
C ALA A 108 -36.74 -5.12 18.55
N PRO A 109 -37.77 -4.60 17.84
CA PRO A 109 -38.91 -5.43 17.48
C PRO A 109 -38.38 -6.58 16.63
N ALA A 110 -38.85 -7.79 16.91
CA ALA A 110 -38.54 -8.99 16.15
C ALA A 110 -39.10 -8.89 14.72
N GLN A 111 -38.56 -8.00 13.88
CA GLN A 111 -38.67 -8.12 12.43
C GLN A 111 -37.70 -9.20 11.98
N SER A 112 -38.07 -10.41 12.35
CA SER A 112 -37.58 -11.65 11.75
C SER A 112 -37.69 -11.52 10.24
N PHE A 113 -36.59 -11.81 9.55
CA PHE A 113 -36.51 -12.00 8.09
C PHE A 113 -37.58 -12.96 7.54
N ALA A 114 -38.30 -13.70 8.39
CA ALA A 114 -39.49 -14.46 8.01
C ALA A 114 -40.67 -13.60 7.50
N ALA A 115 -40.75 -12.31 7.85
CA ALA A 115 -41.82 -11.42 7.38
C ALA A 115 -41.58 -10.89 5.96
N ALA A 116 -40.33 -10.82 5.49
CA ALA A 116 -40.00 -10.38 4.14
C ALA A 116 -40.17 -11.48 3.07
N ALA A 117 -40.22 -12.76 3.48
CA ALA A 117 -40.36 -13.90 2.57
C ALA A 117 -41.82 -14.27 2.24
N LYS A 118 -42.81 -13.52 2.74
CA LYS A 118 -44.24 -13.88 2.63
C LYS A 118 -45.10 -12.91 1.81
N SER A 119 -44.49 -12.07 0.98
CA SER A 119 -45.21 -11.18 0.07
C SER A 119 -44.64 -11.29 -1.33
N ASP A 120 -44.89 -12.42 -1.98
CA ASP A 120 -44.83 -12.53 -3.45
C ASP A 120 -45.66 -13.74 -3.92
N VAL A 121 -46.96 -13.49 -4.18
CA VAL A 121 -47.76 -14.23 -5.17
C VAL A 121 -48.63 -13.19 -5.91
N PRO A 122 -48.74 -13.26 -7.24
CA PRO A 122 -48.87 -12.11 -8.13
C PRO A 122 -50.31 -11.82 -8.54
N SER A 123 -50.59 -10.56 -8.88
CA SER A 123 -51.80 -10.16 -9.62
C SER A 123 -51.45 -8.98 -10.53
N ASP A 124 -51.46 -9.26 -11.83
CA ASP A 124 -51.21 -8.34 -12.95
C ASP A 124 -52.41 -7.38 -13.21
N PRO A 125 -52.34 -6.41 -14.16
CA PRO A 125 -52.61 -4.99 -13.90
C PRO A 125 -53.98 -4.50 -14.44
N PRO A 126 -54.36 -3.20 -14.24
CA PRO A 126 -53.98 -2.20 -15.26
C PRO A 126 -53.62 -0.80 -14.72
N ALA A 127 -52.77 -0.16 -15.52
CA ALA A 127 -52.50 1.27 -15.70
C ALA A 127 -53.39 2.30 -14.96
N SER A 128 -52.75 3.27 -14.30
CA SER A 128 -52.64 4.68 -14.76
C SER A 128 -52.38 5.69 -13.63
N ARG A 129 -51.25 6.39 -13.75
CA ARG A 129 -50.99 7.81 -13.46
C ARG A 129 -51.00 8.35 -12.01
N HIS A 130 -49.82 8.89 -11.67
CA HIS A 130 -49.44 9.84 -10.61
C HIS A 130 -50.53 10.68 -9.93
N PRO A 131 -50.33 10.93 -8.63
CA PRO A 131 -50.07 12.30 -8.22
C PRO A 131 -48.91 12.43 -7.21
N SER A 132 -47.89 13.21 -7.55
CA SER A 132 -46.86 13.64 -6.58
C SER A 132 -47.39 14.83 -5.78
N LYS A 133 -47.72 14.60 -4.50
CA LYS A 133 -48.01 15.64 -3.52
C LYS A 133 -46.73 16.15 -2.86
N GLN A 134 -46.69 17.47 -2.71
CA GLN A 134 -45.91 18.23 -1.74
C GLN A 134 -45.98 17.60 -0.33
N GLN A 135 -44.90 17.68 0.45
CA GLN A 135 -44.84 18.56 1.62
C GLN A 135 -43.53 18.43 2.42
N HIS A 136 -42.97 19.62 2.66
CA HIS A 136 -42.29 20.14 3.84
C HIS A 136 -41.36 19.28 4.72
N ALA A 137 -40.15 19.83 4.80
CA ALA A 137 -39.13 19.65 5.81
C ALA A 137 -39.56 20.04 7.24
N ALA A 138 -39.04 19.32 8.24
CA ALA A 138 -38.54 19.90 9.49
C ALA A 138 -37.55 18.95 10.19
N ARG A 139 -36.27 19.37 10.13
CA ARG A 139 -35.14 19.23 11.07
C ARG A 139 -35.18 18.15 12.17
N THR A 140 -34.13 17.34 12.18
CA THR A 140 -33.33 17.11 13.39
C THR A 140 -31.85 17.19 13.02
N SER A 141 -31.13 18.03 13.75
CA SER A 141 -29.70 18.31 13.66
C SER A 141 -28.85 17.11 14.06
N GLU A 142 -28.00 16.65 13.15
CA GLU A 142 -26.90 15.71 13.43
C GLU A 142 -25.52 16.37 13.27
N PRO A 143 -24.53 15.94 14.07
CA PRO A 143 -23.31 16.66 14.28
C PRO A 143 -22.34 16.52 13.10
N LYS A 144 -21.66 17.63 12.87
CA LYS A 144 -20.56 17.89 11.95
C LYS A 144 -19.43 16.85 12.07
N LEU A 145 -19.53 15.71 11.40
CA LEU A 145 -18.35 14.91 11.03
C LEU A 145 -17.88 15.35 9.65
N LYS A 146 -16.71 15.98 9.60
CA LYS A 146 -15.93 16.16 8.37
C LYS A 146 -15.71 14.78 7.74
N PRO A 147 -16.15 14.51 6.49
CA PRO A 147 -15.65 13.35 5.78
C PRO A 147 -14.24 13.68 5.30
N SER A 148 -13.25 13.31 6.11
CA SER A 148 -11.88 13.08 5.65
C SER A 148 -11.89 11.82 4.78
N GLY A 149 -12.44 11.96 3.58
CA GLY A 149 -12.58 10.91 2.58
C GLY A 149 -12.05 11.40 1.24
N GLN A 150 -10.92 12.09 1.22
CA GLN A 150 -10.18 12.33 -0.02
C GLN A 150 -9.67 10.97 -0.52
N LYS A 151 -10.43 10.34 -1.42
CA LYS A 151 -9.94 9.20 -2.19
C LYS A 151 -9.06 9.78 -3.30
N THR A 152 -7.75 9.70 -3.12
CA THR A 152 -6.79 10.05 -4.17
C THR A 152 -6.58 8.85 -5.08
N ILE A 153 -6.71 9.05 -6.39
CA ILE A 153 -6.41 8.06 -7.43
C ILE A 153 -5.10 8.46 -8.08
N HIS A 154 -4.13 7.55 -8.11
CA HIS A 154 -2.87 7.75 -8.80
C HIS A 154 -2.98 7.35 -10.28
N TYR A 155 -2.60 8.24 -11.18
CA TYR A 155 -2.51 7.98 -12.62
C TYR A 155 -1.18 8.50 -13.17
N ARG A 156 -0.34 7.60 -13.71
CA ARG A 156 0.96 7.91 -14.37
C ARG A 156 1.92 8.85 -13.61
N THR A 157 1.87 8.93 -12.28
CA THR A 157 2.65 9.84 -11.37
C THR A 157 1.94 11.14 -10.96
N LYS A 158 0.68 11.35 -11.37
CA LYS A 158 -0.15 12.47 -10.93
C LYS A 158 -1.28 11.99 -10.01
N GLU A 159 -1.70 12.88 -9.10
CA GLU A 159 -2.75 12.61 -8.11
C GLU A 159 -4.07 13.27 -8.53
N ILE A 160 -5.13 12.46 -8.61
CA ILE A 160 -6.50 12.93 -8.87
C ILE A 160 -7.28 12.80 -7.56
N GLN A 161 -7.77 13.92 -7.02
CA GLN A 161 -8.57 13.92 -5.80
C GLN A 161 -10.04 13.66 -6.13
N VAL A 162 -10.69 12.72 -5.45
CA VAL A 162 -12.14 12.52 -5.60
C VAL A 162 -12.86 13.25 -4.48
N GLU A 163 -13.61 14.30 -4.83
CA GLU A 163 -14.41 15.09 -3.89
C GLU A 163 -15.85 15.18 -4.39
N ASN A 164 -16.82 14.80 -3.55
CA ASN A 164 -18.26 14.87 -3.84
C ASN A 164 -18.68 14.17 -5.15
N GLY A 165 -18.02 13.08 -5.53
CA GLY A 165 -18.31 12.32 -6.76
C GLY A 165 -17.71 12.93 -8.03
N LYS A 166 -16.91 14.00 -7.91
CA LYS A 166 -16.15 14.59 -9.01
C LYS A 166 -14.67 14.26 -8.89
N TYR A 167 -13.96 14.25 -10.01
CA TYR A 167 -12.52 14.01 -10.10
C TYR A 167 -11.82 15.36 -10.24
N LEU A 168 -10.89 15.69 -9.35
CA LEU A 168 -10.20 16.97 -9.34
C LEU A 168 -8.71 16.78 -9.65
N TYR A 169 -8.20 17.56 -10.60
CA TYR A 169 -6.78 17.65 -10.91
C TYR A 169 -6.39 19.13 -11.03
N ASN A 170 -5.43 19.59 -10.22
CA ASN A 170 -5.01 21.01 -10.14
C ASN A 170 -6.18 22.01 -9.99
N GLY A 171 -7.22 21.66 -9.22
CA GLY A 171 -8.39 22.51 -8.99
C GLY A 171 -9.46 22.47 -10.09
N ILE A 172 -9.24 21.71 -11.18
CA ILE A 172 -10.21 21.52 -12.25
C ILE A 172 -11.03 20.27 -11.95
N ALA A 173 -12.36 20.42 -11.89
CA ALA A 173 -13.28 19.32 -11.61
C ALA A 173 -13.81 18.67 -12.90
N PHE A 174 -13.83 17.35 -12.93
CA PHE A 174 -14.31 16.51 -14.02
C PHE A 174 -15.42 15.59 -13.53
N ASP A 175 -16.45 15.40 -14.36
CA ASP A 175 -17.59 14.54 -14.03
C ASP A 175 -17.26 13.05 -14.11
N THR A 176 -16.24 12.68 -14.88
CA THR A 176 -15.83 11.29 -15.10
C THR A 176 -14.30 11.15 -15.05
N ARG A 177 -13.85 9.97 -14.64
CA ARG A 177 -12.43 9.62 -14.57
C ARG A 177 -11.72 9.78 -15.91
N ASP A 178 -12.32 9.27 -16.99
CA ASP A 178 -11.74 9.33 -18.34
C ASP A 178 -11.47 10.77 -18.82
N LYS A 179 -12.32 11.73 -18.43
CA LYS A 179 -12.10 13.14 -18.77
C LYS A 179 -10.89 13.71 -18.03
N ALA A 180 -10.72 13.35 -16.76
CA ALA A 180 -9.55 13.76 -15.97
C ALA A 180 -8.26 13.15 -16.51
N GLU A 181 -8.27 11.86 -16.88
CA GLU A 181 -7.10 11.19 -17.47
C GLU A 181 -6.72 11.79 -18.83
N ARG A 182 -7.69 12.05 -19.71
CA ARG A 182 -7.44 12.72 -21.01
C ARG A 182 -6.88 14.13 -20.83
N TYR A 183 -7.32 14.85 -19.79
CA TYR A 183 -6.79 16.17 -19.48
C TYR A 183 -5.34 16.10 -19.02
N ILE A 184 -5.01 15.12 -18.17
CA ILE A 184 -3.63 14.86 -17.75
C ILE A 184 -2.77 14.51 -18.97
N ASP A 185 -3.23 13.62 -19.84
CA ASP A 185 -2.48 13.22 -21.03
C ASP A 185 -2.27 14.37 -22.03
N ALA A 186 -3.19 15.35 -22.08
CA ALA A 186 -3.08 16.49 -22.99
C ALA A 186 -2.29 17.68 -22.43
N PHE A 187 -2.23 17.86 -21.09
CA PHE A 187 -1.74 19.09 -20.47
C PHE A 187 -0.73 18.89 -19.33
N ALA A 188 -0.53 17.67 -18.82
CA ALA A 188 0.35 17.44 -17.66
C ALA A 188 1.86 17.51 -17.95
N GLU A 189 2.27 17.66 -19.22
CA GLU A 189 3.65 17.97 -19.60
C GLU A 189 4.01 19.45 -19.44
N THR A 190 3.02 20.32 -19.19
CA THR A 190 3.28 21.74 -18.92
C THR A 190 3.36 21.97 -17.42
N ASP A 191 4.46 21.53 -16.79
CA ASP A 191 4.81 21.96 -15.42
C ASP A 191 5.01 23.49 -15.45
N LEU A 192 3.98 24.23 -15.06
CA LEU A 192 4.05 25.68 -14.87
C LEU A 192 5.06 26.00 -13.76
N PRO A 193 5.96 26.98 -13.95
CA PRO A 193 6.92 27.38 -12.93
C PRO A 193 6.17 27.86 -11.68
N LYS A 194 6.57 27.32 -10.51
CA LYS A 194 6.09 27.78 -9.20
C LYS A 194 6.28 29.30 -9.10
N PRO A 195 5.27 30.06 -8.65
CA PRO A 195 5.48 31.47 -8.32
C PRO A 195 6.47 31.55 -7.16
N GLU A 196 7.61 32.16 -7.42
CA GLU A 196 8.57 32.52 -6.38
C GLU A 196 7.89 33.52 -5.44
N THR A 197 7.62 33.09 -4.22
CA THR A 197 7.24 33.98 -3.13
C THR A 197 8.47 34.80 -2.76
N SER A 198 8.43 36.10 -3.10
CA SER A 198 9.34 37.13 -2.60
C SER A 198 9.16 37.39 -1.11
#